data_AF-A0AB38SL22-F1
#
_entry.id   AF-A0AB38SL22-F1
#
_cell.length_a   1.000
_cell.length_b   1.000
_cell.length_c   1.000
_cell.angle_alpha   90.00
_cell.angle_beta   90.00
_cell.angle_gamma   90.00
#
_symmetry.space_group_name_H-M   'P 1'
#
loop_
_entity.id
_entity.type
_entity.pdbx_description
1 polymer ?
#
loop_
_entity_poly.entity_id
_entity_poly.type
_entity_poly.pdbx_seq_one_letter_code
_entity_poly.pdbx_strand_id
1 'polypeptide(L)'
;MVERRRPSASRRKANMAKQSTPPPTDRFRIICEAEAADMGPIIAQLSRMGLTNIGFELITDVPTFNRNAPRAVNAEAFALAWLEANPTFALTDLVAHFKADNRTPSSAYYAVKKLADAGNVRKLDGGNYQRADVAAIEPPPAKAAEPKYERTHREEIERFIAGRKTFTTAQLRELFREQGRNEVSVSPILDKLIHTKIIKRSGAAGSGEYEVVKKLAAKKPATKLNGESQGEMTNAQ
;
A
#
# COMPACT_ATOMS: atom_id res chain seq x y z
N MET A 1 39.70 -15.30 -40.59
CA MET A 1 38.92 -15.92 -39.49
C MET A 1 39.57 -15.49 -38.20
N VAL A 2 39.02 -14.50 -37.49
CA VAL A 2 39.63 -13.91 -36.28
C VAL A 2 38.62 -14.00 -35.14
N GLU A 3 38.94 -14.84 -34.17
CA GLU A 3 38.09 -15.18 -33.03
C GLU A 3 38.22 -14.11 -31.94
N ARG A 4 37.17 -13.29 -31.77
CA ARG A 4 37.11 -12.29 -30.70
C ARG A 4 36.74 -12.97 -29.38
N ARG A 5 37.74 -13.31 -28.56
CA ARG A 5 37.54 -13.71 -27.16
C ARG A 5 36.98 -12.53 -26.37
N ARG A 6 35.77 -12.66 -25.85
CA ARG A 6 35.19 -11.72 -24.88
C ARG A 6 35.95 -11.82 -23.54
N PRO A 7 36.33 -10.71 -22.90
CA PRO A 7 36.92 -10.77 -21.58
C PRO A 7 35.86 -11.19 -20.55
N SER A 8 36.20 -12.21 -19.77
CA SER A 8 35.40 -12.79 -18.68
C SER A 8 35.07 -11.77 -17.58
N ALA A 9 33.82 -11.79 -17.10
CA ALA A 9 33.26 -10.89 -16.07
C ALA A 9 33.91 -10.97 -14.67
N SER A 10 35.02 -11.69 -14.51
CA SER A 10 35.65 -12.00 -13.21
C SER A 10 36.63 -10.93 -12.70
N ARG A 11 37.04 -9.94 -13.52
CA ARG A 11 38.07 -8.94 -13.13
C ARG A 11 37.55 -7.59 -12.63
N ARG A 12 36.24 -7.38 -12.45
CA ARG A 12 35.66 -6.10 -12.01
C ARG A 12 35.52 -5.92 -10.48
N LYS A 13 36.03 -6.83 -9.65
CA LYS A 13 35.83 -6.80 -8.18
C LYS A 13 37.07 -6.51 -7.34
N ALA A 14 38.21 -6.19 -7.93
CA ALA A 14 39.42 -5.84 -7.17
C ALA A 14 39.95 -4.48 -7.66
N ASN A 15 39.44 -3.40 -7.07
CA ASN A 15 40.02 -2.04 -6.96
C ASN A 15 38.95 -0.95 -6.83
N MET A 16 37.95 -1.15 -5.97
CA MET A 16 37.32 -0.01 -5.31
C MET A 16 37.95 0.10 -3.93
N ALA A 17 39.06 0.83 -3.86
CA ALA A 17 39.49 1.42 -2.60
C ALA A 17 38.26 2.08 -1.96
N LYS A 18 38.05 1.87 -0.67
CA LYS A 18 37.01 2.53 0.13
C LYS A 18 37.19 4.05 -0.03
N GLN A 19 36.54 4.64 -1.02
CA GLN A 19 36.22 6.06 -0.98
C GLN A 19 35.33 6.22 0.24
N SER A 20 35.85 6.89 1.26
CA SER A 20 35.05 7.32 2.40
C SER A 20 33.85 8.06 1.85
N THR A 21 32.65 7.52 2.07
CA THR A 21 31.42 8.22 1.72
C THR A 21 31.47 9.57 2.42
N PRO A 22 31.42 10.70 1.68
CA PRO A 22 31.45 12.00 2.33
C PRO A 22 30.27 12.13 3.30
N PRO A 23 30.43 12.91 4.38
CA PRO A 23 29.32 13.16 5.30
C PRO A 23 28.14 13.73 4.52
N PRO A 24 26.89 13.37 4.90
CA PRO A 24 25.72 13.89 4.23
C PRO A 24 25.72 15.42 4.33
N THR A 25 25.64 16.09 3.18
CA THR A 25 25.52 17.54 3.07
C THR A 25 24.11 17.91 2.65
N ASP A 26 23.54 18.95 3.25
CA ASP A 26 22.22 19.50 2.89
C ASP A 26 22.22 20.23 1.53
N ARG A 27 23.36 20.21 0.84
CA ARG A 27 23.61 20.90 -0.41
C ARG A 27 24.25 19.93 -1.39
N PHE A 28 23.72 19.89 -2.60
CA PHE A 28 24.38 19.27 -3.74
C PHE A 28 24.81 20.39 -4.69
N ARG A 29 26.09 20.40 -5.05
CA ARG A 29 26.63 21.33 -6.04
C ARG A 29 26.74 20.61 -7.37
N ILE A 30 26.02 21.09 -8.38
CA ILE A 30 26.19 20.65 -9.76
C ILE A 30 27.03 21.71 -10.46
N ILE A 31 28.19 21.30 -10.99
CA ILE A 31 29.08 22.16 -11.77
C ILE A 31 28.88 21.76 -13.23
N CYS A 32 28.42 22.70 -14.04
CA CYS A 32 28.33 22.55 -15.48
C CYS A 32 29.36 23.46 -16.13
N GLU A 33 30.27 22.89 -16.92
CA GLU A 33 31.18 23.63 -17.78
C GLU A 33 30.46 23.87 -19.12
N ALA A 34 30.36 25.12 -19.55
CA ALA A 34 29.75 25.49 -20.82
C ALA A 34 30.74 26.33 -21.64
N GLU A 35 30.74 26.12 -22.96
CA GLU A 35 31.57 26.89 -23.89
C GLU A 35 30.91 28.24 -24.20
N ALA A 36 31.71 29.26 -24.51
CA ALA A 36 31.24 30.64 -24.68
C ALA A 36 30.18 30.81 -25.79
N ALA A 37 30.12 29.89 -26.76
CA ALA A 37 29.12 29.89 -27.83
C ALA A 37 27.69 29.60 -27.34
N ASP A 38 27.55 28.91 -26.20
CA ASP A 38 26.27 28.48 -25.63
C ASP A 38 25.74 29.45 -24.55
N MET A 39 26.46 30.55 -24.28
CA MET A 39 26.15 31.48 -23.21
C MET A 39 25.38 32.71 -23.74
N GLY A 40 24.24 33.03 -23.12
CA GLY A 40 23.38 34.17 -23.51
C GLY A 40 24.05 35.56 -23.39
N PRO A 41 23.36 36.64 -23.85
CA PRO A 41 23.98 37.95 -24.09
C PRO A 41 24.59 38.64 -22.86
N ILE A 42 24.03 38.40 -21.66
CA ILE A 42 24.55 38.98 -20.40
C ILE A 42 25.94 38.43 -20.06
N ILE A 43 26.18 37.15 -20.33
CA ILE A 43 27.44 36.46 -19.99
C ILE A 43 28.54 36.80 -20.99
N ALA A 44 28.19 36.93 -22.28
CA ALA A 44 29.11 37.43 -23.29
C ALA A 44 29.65 38.83 -22.94
N GLN A 45 28.82 39.67 -22.30
CA GLN A 45 29.21 41.01 -21.86
C GLN A 45 30.11 40.99 -20.63
N LEU A 46 29.83 40.11 -19.65
CA LEU A 46 30.68 39.90 -18.48
C LEU A 46 32.06 39.30 -18.85
N SER A 47 32.12 38.37 -19.80
CA SER A 47 33.38 37.84 -20.33
C SER A 47 34.21 38.92 -21.06
N ARG A 48 33.55 39.80 -21.83
CA ARG A 48 34.23 40.95 -22.49
C ARG A 48 34.81 41.97 -21.51
N MET A 49 34.30 42.02 -20.28
CA MET A 49 34.83 42.85 -19.19
C MET A 49 36.04 42.21 -18.48
N GLY A 50 36.53 41.05 -18.95
CA GLY A 50 37.74 40.41 -18.43
C GLY A 50 37.52 39.44 -17.27
N LEU A 51 36.26 39.10 -16.97
CA LEU A 51 35.94 38.09 -15.97
C LEU A 51 36.09 36.68 -16.56
N THR A 52 37.12 35.96 -16.13
CA THR A 52 37.32 34.54 -16.44
C THR A 52 36.73 33.66 -15.33
N ASN A 53 36.11 32.52 -15.69
CA ASN A 53 35.32 31.60 -14.83
C ASN A 53 33.90 32.08 -14.47
N ILE A 54 33.07 32.35 -15.49
CA ILE A 54 31.64 32.53 -15.27
C ILE A 54 30.99 31.14 -15.14
N GLY A 55 30.97 30.60 -13.92
CA GLY A 55 30.27 29.36 -13.61
C GLY A 55 28.78 29.62 -13.35
N PHE A 56 27.92 28.73 -13.80
CA PHE A 56 26.53 28.70 -13.35
C PHE A 56 26.45 27.91 -12.05
N GLU A 57 26.06 28.56 -10.95
CA GLU A 57 25.69 27.86 -9.73
C GLU A 57 24.16 27.73 -9.68
N LEU A 58 23.64 26.56 -10.02
CA LEU A 58 22.24 26.25 -9.73
C LEU A 58 22.13 25.85 -8.25
N ILE A 59 21.85 26.84 -7.40
CA ILE A 59 21.53 26.59 -5.99
C ILE A 59 20.04 26.26 -5.91
N THR A 60 19.70 24.97 -5.96
CA THR A 60 18.35 24.53 -5.59
C THR A 60 18.40 24.01 -4.15
N ASP A 61 17.69 24.69 -3.24
CA ASP A 61 17.34 24.09 -1.96
C ASP A 61 16.25 23.05 -2.21
N VAL A 62 16.67 21.82 -2.55
CA VAL A 62 15.74 20.69 -2.52
C VAL A 62 15.56 20.39 -1.05
N PRO A 63 14.37 20.58 -0.46
CA PRO A 63 14.11 20.09 0.89
C PRO A 63 14.43 18.60 0.83
N THR A 64 15.51 18.23 1.53
CA THR A 64 16.04 16.87 1.54
C THR A 64 14.87 15.93 1.62
N PHE A 65 14.82 14.95 0.70
CA PHE A 65 14.02 13.73 0.85
C PHE A 65 13.89 13.47 2.33
N ASN A 66 12.67 13.57 2.89
CA ASN A 66 12.39 13.53 4.31
C ASN A 66 12.87 12.18 4.85
N ARG A 67 14.19 12.05 5.04
CA ARG A 67 14.85 10.86 5.51
C ARG A 67 14.50 10.87 6.96
N ASN A 68 13.65 9.92 7.34
CA ASN A 68 13.29 9.62 8.71
C ASN A 68 14.53 9.85 9.58
N ALA A 69 14.57 10.99 10.27
CA ALA A 69 15.65 11.26 11.20
C ALA A 69 15.74 10.04 12.12
N PRO A 70 16.94 9.50 12.37
CA PRO A 70 17.09 8.37 13.27
C PRO A 70 16.45 8.75 14.59
N ARG A 71 15.30 8.14 14.91
CA ARG A 71 14.59 8.39 16.16
C ARG A 71 15.41 7.79 17.29
N ALA A 72 15.45 8.49 18.43
CA ALA A 72 16.17 8.05 19.62
C ALA A 72 15.70 6.67 20.11
N VAL A 73 14.42 6.34 19.91
CA VAL A 73 13.82 5.06 20.30
C VAL A 73 13.27 4.36 19.05
N ASN A 74 13.76 3.15 18.79
CA ASN A 74 13.27 2.31 17.70
C ASN A 74 11.79 1.94 17.90
N ALA A 75 11.12 1.47 16.85
CA ALA A 75 9.69 1.15 16.92
C ALA A 75 9.38 0.00 17.89
N GLU A 76 10.29 -0.96 18.03
CA GLU A 76 10.12 -2.15 18.88
C GLU A 76 10.16 -1.80 20.37
N ALA A 77 11.17 -1.03 20.82
CA ALA A 77 11.28 -0.57 22.20
C ALA A 77 10.14 0.37 22.58
N PHE A 78 9.72 1.23 21.65
CA PHE A 78 8.56 2.10 21.86
C PHE A 78 7.27 1.30 22.06
N ALA A 79 7.05 0.26 21.25
CA ALA A 79 5.93 -0.65 21.46
C ALA A 79 6.04 -1.42 22.78
N LEU A 80 7.21 -1.98 23.11
CA LEU A 80 7.43 -2.74 24.36
C LEU A 80 7.08 -1.94 25.61
N ALA A 81 7.50 -0.67 25.71
CA ALA A 81 7.16 0.19 26.83
C ALA A 81 5.65 0.37 27.00
N TRP A 82 4.90 0.47 25.89
CA TRP A 82 3.44 0.56 25.93
C TRP A 82 2.76 -0.75 26.33
N LEU A 83 3.35 -1.90 25.97
CA LEU A 83 2.87 -3.23 26.33
C LEU A 83 3.03 -3.56 27.83
N GLU A 84 3.82 -2.80 28.58
CA GLU A 84 3.89 -2.91 30.04
C GLU A 84 2.55 -2.55 30.68
N ALA A 85 1.92 -1.48 30.19
CA ALA A 85 0.60 -1.02 30.65
C ALA A 85 -0.58 -1.70 29.93
N ASN A 86 -0.35 -2.24 28.72
CA ASN A 86 -1.38 -2.83 27.87
C ASN A 86 -1.03 -4.27 27.48
N PRO A 87 -1.09 -5.22 28.44
CA PRO A 87 -0.67 -6.61 28.22
C PRO A 87 -1.51 -7.36 27.17
N THR A 88 -2.79 -7.00 27.04
CA THR A 88 -3.70 -7.46 25.98
C THR A 88 -4.21 -6.24 25.25
N PHE A 89 -4.13 -6.22 23.92
CA PHE A 89 -4.42 -5.03 23.13
C PHE A 89 -4.93 -5.34 21.74
N ALA A 90 -5.72 -4.44 21.16
CA ALA A 90 -6.02 -4.46 19.74
C ALA A 90 -4.92 -3.76 18.94
N LEU A 91 -4.63 -4.25 17.74
CA LEU A 91 -3.63 -3.61 16.85
C LEU A 91 -3.98 -2.15 16.52
N THR A 92 -5.26 -1.82 16.49
CA THR A 92 -5.78 -0.46 16.29
C THR A 92 -5.33 0.50 17.39
N ASP A 93 -5.26 0.03 18.63
CA ASP A 93 -4.93 0.86 19.80
C ASP A 93 -3.44 1.19 19.80
N LEU A 94 -2.60 0.21 19.45
CA LEU A 94 -1.18 0.44 19.26
C LEU A 94 -0.91 1.42 18.10
N VAL A 95 -1.64 1.31 17.00
CA VAL A 95 -1.55 2.26 15.88
C VAL A 95 -1.92 3.68 16.35
N ALA A 96 -2.96 3.83 17.18
CA ALA A 96 -3.33 5.11 17.76
C ALA A 96 -2.24 5.68 18.67
N HIS A 97 -1.61 4.83 19.50
CA HIS A 97 -0.48 5.23 20.34
C HIS A 97 0.72 5.72 19.52
N PHE A 98 1.07 5.00 18.45
CA PHE A 98 2.11 5.43 17.52
C PHE A 98 1.76 6.78 16.87
N LYS A 99 0.51 6.97 16.47
CA LYS A 99 0.07 8.22 15.86
C LYS A 99 0.14 9.41 16.83
N ALA A 100 -0.15 9.19 18.11
CA ALA A 100 -0.04 10.20 19.16
C ALA A 100 1.42 10.69 19.36
N ASP A 101 2.42 9.83 19.12
CA ASP A 101 3.86 10.19 19.13
C ASP A 101 4.40 10.59 17.74
N ASN A 102 3.51 11.06 16.86
CA ASN A 102 3.83 11.43 15.48
C ASN A 102 4.58 10.33 14.70
N ARG A 103 4.32 9.05 15.00
CA ARG A 103 4.87 7.90 14.26
C ARG A 103 3.92 7.47 13.17
N THR A 104 4.46 6.84 12.13
CA THR A 104 3.63 6.31 11.04
C THR A 104 2.90 5.03 11.49
N PRO A 105 1.66 4.79 11.02
CA PRO A 105 0.97 3.51 11.25
C PRO A 105 1.78 2.30 10.80
N SER A 106 2.51 2.41 9.68
CA SER A 106 3.41 1.38 9.17
C SER A 106 4.46 0.94 10.18
N SER A 107 4.96 1.86 11.02
CA SER A 107 5.92 1.54 12.08
C SER A 107 5.30 0.67 13.18
N ALA A 108 4.01 0.86 13.50
CA ALA A 108 3.31 0.03 14.48
C ALA A 108 3.13 -1.41 13.96
N TYR A 109 2.70 -1.57 12.70
CA TYR A 109 2.58 -2.89 12.06
C TYR A 109 3.93 -3.62 12.02
N TYR A 110 5.00 -2.90 11.69
CA TYR A 110 6.35 -3.43 11.68
C TYR A 110 6.80 -3.87 13.08
N ALA A 111 6.58 -3.03 14.09
CA ALA A 111 6.95 -3.34 15.48
C ALA A 111 6.22 -4.59 16.00
N VAL A 112 4.90 -4.69 15.82
CA VAL A 112 4.13 -5.87 16.26
C VAL A 112 4.59 -7.13 15.56
N LYS A 113 4.86 -7.06 14.25
CA LYS A 113 5.39 -8.20 13.51
C LYS A 113 6.73 -8.65 14.11
N LYS A 114 7.66 -7.73 14.35
CA LYS A 114 8.97 -8.03 14.94
C LYS A 114 8.87 -8.59 16.35
N LEU A 115 7.98 -8.06 17.18
CA LEU A 115 7.74 -8.56 18.53
C LEU A 115 7.09 -9.95 18.52
N ALA A 116 6.22 -10.23 17.55
CA ALA A 116 5.62 -11.55 17.37
C ALA A 116 6.67 -12.58 16.90
N ASP A 117 7.50 -12.20 15.92
CA ASP A 117 8.60 -13.03 15.42
C ASP A 117 9.64 -13.33 16.53
N ALA A 118 9.86 -12.37 17.43
CA ALA A 118 10.73 -12.52 18.60
C ALA A 118 10.09 -13.29 19.77
N GLY A 119 8.81 -13.65 19.68
CA GLY A 119 8.09 -14.35 20.74
C GLY A 119 7.70 -13.49 21.95
N ASN A 120 7.81 -12.16 21.86
CA ASN A 120 7.41 -11.24 22.93
C ASN A 120 5.89 -11.02 22.99
N VAL A 121 5.21 -11.17 21.86
CA VAL A 121 3.74 -11.11 21.77
C VAL A 121 3.20 -12.31 21.01
N ARG A 122 2.04 -12.80 21.44
CA ARG A 122 1.23 -13.77 20.72
C ARG A 122 0.06 -13.09 20.03
N LYS A 123 -0.28 -13.57 18.85
CA LYS A 123 -1.48 -13.13 18.12
C LYS A 123 -2.71 -13.86 18.68
N LEU A 124 -3.76 -13.10 18.97
CA LEU A 124 -5.09 -13.60 19.31
C LEU A 124 -6.03 -13.45 18.10
N ASP A 125 -7.24 -13.99 18.23
CA ASP A 125 -8.28 -13.82 17.21
C ASP A 125 -8.77 -12.36 17.11
N GLY A 126 -9.32 -12.02 15.94
CA GLY A 126 -9.90 -10.70 15.69
C GLY A 126 -8.91 -9.55 15.53
N GLY A 127 -7.60 -9.83 15.39
CA GLY A 127 -6.58 -8.78 15.27
C GLY A 127 -6.09 -8.24 16.61
N ASN A 128 -6.39 -8.95 17.69
CA ASN A 128 -5.87 -8.69 19.03
C ASN A 128 -4.52 -9.38 19.22
N TYR A 129 -3.73 -8.88 20.17
CA TYR A 129 -2.42 -9.40 20.54
C TYR A 129 -2.30 -9.40 22.06
N GLN A 130 -1.43 -10.26 22.56
CA GLN A 130 -1.13 -10.34 23.99
C GLN A 130 0.36 -10.54 24.21
N ARG A 131 0.90 -9.96 25.27
CA ARG A 131 2.28 -10.22 25.72
C ARG A 131 2.44 -11.70 26.10
N ALA A 132 3.56 -12.31 25.71
CA ALA A 132 3.74 -13.76 25.79
C ALA A 132 3.85 -14.31 27.22
N ASP A 133 4.27 -13.48 28.17
CA ASP A 133 4.43 -13.77 29.59
C ASP A 133 3.12 -13.71 30.41
N VAL A 134 2.05 -13.13 29.86
CA VAL A 134 0.77 -13.01 30.55
C VAL A 134 -0.06 -14.27 30.31
N ALA A 135 -0.65 -14.85 31.35
CA ALA A 135 -1.58 -15.98 31.23
C ALA A 135 -2.73 -15.61 30.27
N ALA A 136 -3.22 -16.54 29.46
CA ALA A 136 -4.23 -16.26 28.44
C ALA A 136 -5.49 -15.66 29.06
N ILE A 137 -5.69 -14.37 28.83
CA ILE A 137 -6.95 -13.68 29.11
C ILE A 137 -7.74 -13.83 27.82
N GLU A 138 -9.00 -14.25 27.92
CA GLU A 138 -9.85 -14.41 26.75
C GLU A 138 -9.83 -13.12 25.91
N PRO A 139 -9.67 -13.23 24.58
CA PRO A 139 -9.62 -12.07 23.71
C PRO A 139 -10.89 -11.23 23.91
N PRO A 140 -10.79 -9.89 23.92
CA PRO A 140 -11.98 -9.05 23.94
C PRO A 140 -12.86 -9.44 22.75
N PRO A 141 -14.18 -9.57 22.94
CA PRO A 141 -15.08 -10.04 21.88
C PRO A 141 -14.94 -9.11 20.69
N ALA A 142 -14.54 -9.68 19.55
CA ALA A 142 -14.45 -8.93 18.31
C ALA A 142 -15.84 -8.36 18.02
N LYS A 143 -15.97 -7.02 18.03
CA LYS A 143 -17.20 -6.37 17.57
C LYS A 143 -17.40 -6.77 16.12
N ALA A 144 -18.35 -7.67 15.87
CA ALA A 144 -18.77 -8.00 14.52
C ALA A 144 -19.25 -6.72 13.87
N ALA A 145 -18.47 -6.18 12.93
CA ALA A 145 -18.87 -5.00 12.19
C ALA A 145 -20.14 -5.35 11.42
N GLU A 146 -21.21 -4.59 11.63
CA GLU A 146 -22.42 -4.76 10.84
C GLU A 146 -22.08 -4.62 9.35
N PRO A 147 -22.52 -5.56 8.50
CA PRO A 147 -22.21 -5.49 7.09
C PRO A 147 -22.87 -4.25 6.50
N LYS A 148 -22.06 -3.31 6.01
CA LYS A 148 -22.50 -2.06 5.36
C LYS A 148 -23.46 -2.29 4.18
N TYR A 149 -23.46 -3.50 3.61
CA TYR A 149 -24.27 -3.88 2.47
C TYR A 149 -24.96 -5.21 2.75
N GLU A 150 -26.20 -5.37 2.28
CA GLU A 150 -26.93 -6.65 2.35
C GLU A 150 -26.17 -7.83 1.71
N ARG A 151 -25.29 -7.54 0.75
CA ARG A 151 -24.43 -8.50 0.07
C ARG A 151 -23.01 -8.00 -0.02
N THR A 152 -22.08 -8.92 0.15
CA THR A 152 -20.66 -8.63 0.00
C THR A 152 -20.35 -8.18 -1.44
N HIS A 153 -19.25 -7.44 -1.62
CA HIS A 153 -18.82 -7.05 -2.96
C HIS A 153 -18.51 -8.26 -3.85
N ARG A 154 -18.04 -9.37 -3.26
CA ARG A 154 -17.74 -10.61 -3.97
C ARG A 154 -19.00 -11.26 -4.56
N GLU A 155 -20.05 -11.40 -3.75
CA GLU A 155 -21.31 -12.01 -4.18
C GLU A 155 -21.95 -11.25 -5.34
N GLU A 156 -21.81 -9.93 -5.34
CA GLU A 156 -22.36 -9.10 -6.41
C GLU A 156 -21.62 -9.29 -7.74
N ILE A 157 -20.27 -9.37 -7.70
CA ILE A 157 -19.47 -9.70 -8.88
C ILE A 157 -19.80 -11.11 -9.38
N GLU A 158 -19.90 -12.10 -8.48
CA GLU A 158 -20.25 -13.48 -8.82
C GLU A 158 -21.64 -13.57 -9.49
N ARG A 159 -22.61 -12.77 -9.03
CA ARG A 159 -23.94 -12.68 -9.66
C ARG A 159 -23.87 -12.00 -11.03
N PHE A 160 -23.09 -10.95 -11.17
CA PHE A 160 -22.92 -10.25 -12.44
C PHE A 160 -22.33 -11.14 -13.53
N ILE A 161 -21.34 -11.96 -13.17
CA ILE A 161 -20.66 -12.89 -14.10
C ILE A 161 -21.41 -14.21 -14.26
N ALA A 162 -22.38 -14.53 -13.40
CA ALA A 162 -23.19 -15.74 -13.53
C ALA A 162 -23.93 -15.74 -14.88
N GLY A 163 -23.64 -16.74 -15.71
CA GLY A 163 -24.20 -16.85 -17.06
C GLY A 163 -23.46 -16.09 -18.16
N ARG A 164 -22.42 -15.30 -17.83
CA ARG A 164 -21.55 -14.64 -18.82
C ARG A 164 -20.33 -15.51 -19.13
N LYS A 165 -19.89 -15.49 -20.39
CA LYS A 165 -18.61 -16.10 -20.79
C LYS A 165 -17.45 -15.14 -20.58
N THR A 166 -17.64 -13.86 -20.91
CA THR A 166 -16.63 -12.81 -20.81
C THR A 166 -17.23 -11.53 -20.21
N PHE A 167 -16.39 -10.71 -19.60
CA PHE A 167 -16.75 -9.40 -19.06
C PHE A 167 -15.52 -8.50 -18.92
N THR A 168 -15.74 -7.20 -18.70
CA THR A 168 -14.66 -6.23 -18.52
C THR A 168 -14.67 -5.56 -17.15
N THR A 169 -13.52 -5.05 -16.72
CA THR A 169 -13.39 -4.26 -15.47
C THR A 169 -14.29 -3.03 -15.50
N ALA A 170 -14.43 -2.38 -16.67
CA ALA A 170 -15.24 -1.18 -16.84
C ALA A 170 -16.71 -1.45 -16.49
N GLN A 171 -17.28 -2.56 -16.97
CA GLN A 171 -18.66 -2.95 -16.68
C GLN A 171 -18.91 -3.18 -15.19
N LEU A 172 -17.94 -3.75 -14.47
CA LEU A 172 -18.05 -3.95 -13.03
C LEU A 172 -17.93 -2.65 -12.23
N ARG A 173 -17.11 -1.69 -12.70
CA ARG A 173 -17.02 -0.36 -12.08
C ARG A 173 -18.31 0.42 -12.26
N GLU A 174 -18.92 0.34 -13.44
CA GLU A 174 -20.22 0.94 -13.70
C GLU A 174 -21.31 0.37 -12.79
N LEU A 175 -21.39 -0.97 -12.67
CA LEU A 175 -22.30 -1.63 -11.72
C LEU A 175 -22.08 -1.15 -10.28
N PHE A 176 -20.83 -1.06 -9.82
CA PHE A 176 -20.52 -0.62 -8.47
C PHE A 176 -20.91 0.85 -8.27
N ARG A 177 -20.71 1.71 -9.28
CA ARG A 177 -21.13 3.11 -9.25
C ARG A 177 -22.64 3.24 -9.12
N GLU A 178 -23.41 2.51 -9.93
CA GLU A 178 -24.88 2.50 -9.88
C GLU A 178 -25.41 2.04 -8.51
N GLN A 179 -24.71 1.13 -7.86
CA GLN A 179 -25.08 0.61 -6.54
C GLN A 179 -24.53 1.44 -5.37
N GLY A 180 -23.87 2.58 -5.62
CA GLY A 180 -23.25 3.39 -4.57
C GLY A 180 -22.09 2.70 -3.83
N ARG A 181 -21.42 1.75 -4.50
CA ARG A 181 -20.27 0.98 -3.98
C ARG A 181 -18.96 1.58 -4.50
N ASN A 182 -17.88 1.34 -3.77
CA ASN A 182 -16.56 1.87 -4.14
C ASN A 182 -15.97 1.12 -5.36
N GLU A 183 -15.82 1.82 -6.49
CA GLU A 183 -15.27 1.29 -7.75
C GLU A 183 -13.85 0.71 -7.60
N VAL A 184 -13.04 1.26 -6.70
CA VAL A 184 -11.65 0.82 -6.47
C VAL A 184 -11.61 -0.60 -5.89
N SER A 185 -12.69 -1.02 -5.21
CA SER A 185 -12.78 -2.33 -4.59
C SER A 185 -12.96 -3.49 -5.58
N VAL A 186 -13.25 -3.21 -6.85
CA VAL A 186 -13.42 -4.24 -7.90
C VAL A 186 -12.10 -5.00 -8.13
N SER A 187 -10.98 -4.30 -8.31
CA SER A 187 -9.70 -4.93 -8.69
C SER A 187 -9.17 -5.95 -7.65
N PRO A 188 -9.14 -5.63 -6.35
CA PRO A 188 -8.72 -6.59 -5.32
C PRO A 188 -9.59 -7.86 -5.26
N ILE A 189 -10.87 -7.77 -5.64
CA ILE A 189 -11.77 -8.91 -5.65
C ILE A 189 -11.56 -9.75 -6.91
N LEU A 190 -11.34 -9.12 -8.06
CA LEU A 190 -10.96 -9.83 -9.28
C LEU A 190 -9.70 -10.64 -9.09
N ASP A 191 -8.68 -10.09 -8.41
CA ASP A 191 -7.46 -10.84 -8.09
C ASP A 191 -7.77 -12.10 -7.25
N LYS A 192 -8.65 -11.99 -6.25
CA LYS A 192 -9.11 -13.17 -5.47
C LYS A 192 -9.87 -14.19 -6.32
N LEU A 193 -10.70 -13.74 -7.26
CA LEU A 193 -11.44 -14.62 -8.18
C LEU A 193 -10.51 -15.34 -9.19
N ILE A 194 -9.43 -14.69 -9.60
CA ILE A 194 -8.36 -15.32 -10.40
C ILE A 194 -7.65 -16.40 -9.58
N HIS A 195 -7.26 -16.10 -8.34
CA HIS A 195 -6.57 -17.07 -7.46
C HIS A 195 -7.43 -18.30 -7.17
N THR A 196 -8.75 -18.11 -7.03
CA THR A 196 -9.72 -19.19 -6.85
C THR A 196 -10.14 -19.89 -8.15
N LYS A 197 -9.51 -19.52 -9.29
CA LYS A 197 -9.74 -20.09 -10.62
C LYS A 197 -11.19 -19.99 -11.09
N ILE A 198 -11.93 -18.98 -10.64
CA ILE A 198 -13.30 -18.70 -11.09
C ILE A 198 -13.27 -17.97 -12.42
N ILE A 199 -12.32 -17.04 -12.57
CA ILE A 199 -12.09 -16.24 -13.79
C ILE A 199 -10.62 -16.34 -14.23
N LYS A 200 -10.34 -16.05 -15.49
CA LYS A 200 -8.99 -15.87 -16.04
C LYS A 200 -8.91 -14.59 -16.85
N ARG A 201 -7.72 -14.03 -17.02
CA ARG A 201 -7.47 -12.90 -17.92
C ARG A 201 -7.49 -13.43 -19.36
N SER A 202 -8.28 -12.81 -20.23
CA SER A 202 -8.46 -13.26 -21.64
C SER A 202 -7.86 -12.30 -22.67
N GLY A 203 -7.57 -11.06 -22.30
CA GLY A 203 -6.98 -10.06 -23.20
C GLY A 203 -5.52 -9.73 -22.89
N ALA A 204 -4.98 -8.76 -23.64
CA ALA A 204 -3.62 -8.24 -23.43
C ALA A 204 -3.42 -7.72 -22.00
N ALA A 205 -2.18 -7.70 -21.52
CA ALA A 205 -1.86 -7.16 -20.20
C ALA A 205 -2.37 -5.70 -20.08
N GLY A 206 -3.32 -5.47 -19.18
CA GLY A 206 -3.95 -4.17 -18.98
C GLY A 206 -5.25 -3.92 -19.75
N SER A 207 -5.72 -4.83 -20.60
CA SER A 207 -7.01 -4.67 -21.31
C SER A 207 -8.22 -4.69 -20.37
N GLY A 208 -8.07 -5.31 -19.19
CA GLY A 208 -9.14 -5.42 -18.21
C GLY A 208 -10.25 -6.39 -18.63
N GLU A 209 -9.97 -7.31 -19.56
CA GLU A 209 -10.89 -8.34 -20.04
C GLU A 209 -10.68 -9.67 -19.32
N TYR A 210 -11.79 -10.30 -18.93
CA TYR A 210 -11.81 -11.56 -18.19
C TYR A 210 -12.78 -12.56 -18.82
N GLU A 211 -12.43 -13.83 -18.72
CA GLU A 211 -13.26 -14.97 -19.10
C GLU A 211 -13.60 -15.79 -17.85
N VAL A 212 -14.85 -16.25 -17.76
CA VAL A 212 -15.35 -17.06 -16.65
C VAL A 212 -14.97 -18.52 -16.89
N VAL A 213 -14.08 -19.06 -16.07
CA VAL A 213 -13.56 -20.44 -16.19
C VAL A 213 -14.49 -21.44 -15.52
N LYS A 214 -15.03 -21.09 -14.35
CA LYS A 214 -15.95 -21.94 -13.61
C LYS A 214 -17.37 -21.42 -13.78
N LYS A 215 -18.26 -22.25 -14.33
CA LYS A 215 -19.70 -21.95 -14.36
C LYS A 215 -20.20 -21.77 -12.94
N LEU A 216 -20.49 -20.53 -12.57
CA LEU A 216 -21.22 -20.20 -11.36
C LEU A 216 -22.71 -20.40 -11.64
N ALA A 217 -23.35 -21.31 -10.89
CA ALA A 217 -24.79 -21.40 -10.89
C ALA A 217 -25.34 -20.09 -10.31
N ALA A 218 -26.23 -19.42 -11.04
CA ALA A 218 -26.92 -18.25 -10.52
C ALA A 218 -27.69 -18.66 -9.26
N LYS A 219 -27.22 -18.23 -8.08
CA LYS A 219 -28.01 -18.34 -6.86
C LYS A 219 -29.25 -17.47 -7.07
N LYS A 220 -30.43 -18.09 -7.08
CA LYS A 220 -31.71 -17.38 -7.12
C LYS A 220 -31.74 -16.36 -5.98
N PRO A 221 -32.25 -15.13 -6.21
CA PRO A 221 -32.42 -14.19 -5.12
C PRO A 221 -33.34 -14.82 -4.07
N ALA A 222 -32.92 -14.82 -2.81
CA ALA A 222 -33.83 -15.09 -1.71
C ALA A 222 -34.87 -13.96 -1.73
N THR A 223 -36.06 -14.26 -2.21
CA THR A 223 -37.23 -13.42 -2.05
C THR A 223 -37.46 -13.24 -0.56
N LYS A 224 -37.05 -12.10 -0.01
CA LYS A 224 -37.61 -11.64 1.26
C LYS A 224 -39.08 -11.35 0.98
N LEU A 225 -39.95 -12.30 1.30
CA LEU A 225 -41.36 -12.02 1.54
C LEU A 225 -41.38 -11.10 2.78
N ASN A 226 -41.35 -9.79 2.53
CA ASN A 226 -41.90 -8.83 3.47
C ASN A 226 -43.40 -9.12 3.52
N GLY A 227 -43.83 -9.80 4.58
CA GLY A 227 -45.22 -9.75 4.99
C GLY A 227 -45.52 -8.35 5.49
N GLU A 228 -45.98 -7.50 4.57
CA GLU A 228 -46.86 -6.39 4.92
C GLU A 228 -48.09 -6.99 5.61
N SER A 229 -48.24 -6.72 6.90
CA SER A 229 -49.55 -6.71 7.54
C SER A 229 -49.81 -5.28 8.00
N GLN A 230 -50.22 -4.43 7.05
CA GLN A 230 -50.97 -3.22 7.40
C GLN A 230 -52.42 -3.62 7.68
N GLY A 231 -52.84 -3.29 8.90
CA GLY A 231 -54.15 -2.71 9.24
C GLY A 231 -55.43 -3.39 8.77
N GLU A 232 -56.19 -3.91 9.73
CA GLU A 232 -57.64 -3.77 9.67
C GLU A 232 -58.14 -3.26 11.03
N MET A 233 -58.56 -2.00 11.04
CA MET A 233 -59.39 -1.42 12.08
C MET A 233 -60.79 -2.03 11.96
N THR A 234 -61.31 -2.59 13.04
CA THR A 234 -62.75 -2.73 13.23
C THR A 234 -63.15 -2.11 14.56
N ASN A 235 -63.91 -1.01 14.44
CA ASN A 235 -64.79 -0.49 15.48
C ASN A 235 -65.83 -1.55 15.88
N ALA A 236 -66.27 -1.47 17.14
CA ALA A 236 -67.63 -1.66 17.65
C ALA A 236 -67.70 -2.61 18.88
N GLN A 237 -67.68 -2.03 20.08
CA GLN A 237 -68.87 -1.81 20.94
C GLN A 237 -68.42 -1.32 22.33
#